data_AF-A0A0F9GEN1-F1
#
_entry.id   AF-A0A0F9GEN1-F1
#
_cell.length_a   1.000
_cell.length_b   1.000
_cell.length_c   1.000
_cell.angle_alpha   90.00
_cell.angle_beta   90.00
_cell.angle_gamma   90.00
#
_symmetry.space_group_name_H-M   'P 1'
#
loop_
_entity.id
_entity.type
_entity.pdbx_description
1 polymer ?
#
loop_
_entity_poly.entity_id
_entity_poly.type
_entity_poly.pdbx_seq_one_letter_code
_entity_poly.pdbx_strand_id
1 'polypeptide(L)'
;MITEINKHNRLLTPLRFVVAARAKETTRYAINQLFVEDDTAVATDGKRLHWFKHAWIKPVLESGFYNVVKCTKTILLLDKVENVGKFPKWQDIVPEHDKYFTTNTDRWNMLSTDLGGLGIGIHYGFLEPLGMFDCETLKVSFGEPDRPIKFSISKPEFGCNAVIMPVNYEKPVVKTEQQEVITK
;
A
#
# COMPACT_ATOMS: atom_id res chain seq x y z
N MET A 1 -21.95 -2.38 -14.23
CA MET A 1 -22.43 -3.61 -13.55
C MET A 1 -21.94 -3.52 -12.13
N ILE A 2 -22.86 -3.59 -11.15
CA ILE A 2 -22.50 -3.46 -9.74
C ILE A 2 -22.24 -4.84 -9.14
N THR A 3 -21.04 -5.04 -8.61
CA THR A 3 -20.64 -6.24 -7.88
C THR A 3 -20.57 -5.92 -6.39
N GLU A 4 -21.29 -6.68 -5.58
CA GLU A 4 -21.25 -6.61 -4.12
C GLU A 4 -20.35 -7.70 -3.53
N ILE A 5 -19.41 -7.28 -2.69
CA ILE A 5 -18.54 -8.16 -1.92
C ILE A 5 -18.76 -7.85 -0.45
N ASN A 6 -19.16 -8.83 0.35
CA ASN A 6 -19.51 -8.63 1.77
C ASN A 6 -18.55 -9.37 2.71
N LYS A 7 -18.73 -9.18 4.03
CA LYS A 7 -17.84 -9.70 5.08
C LYS A 7 -17.66 -11.22 5.10
N HIS A 8 -18.60 -11.97 4.51
CA HIS A 8 -18.51 -13.41 4.42
C HIS A 8 -17.67 -13.87 3.22
N ASN A 9 -17.44 -12.96 2.25
CA ASN A 9 -16.56 -13.20 1.13
C ASN A 9 -15.10 -12.96 1.55
N ARG A 10 -14.26 -13.98 1.37
CA ARG A 10 -12.83 -13.94 1.68
C ARG A 10 -12.05 -12.89 0.90
N LEU A 11 -12.58 -12.43 -0.24
CA LEU A 11 -12.01 -11.34 -1.04
C LEU A 11 -12.21 -9.96 -0.41
N LEU A 12 -13.12 -9.80 0.57
CA LEU A 12 -13.44 -8.46 1.07
C LEU A 12 -12.20 -7.77 1.65
N THR A 13 -11.52 -8.40 2.59
CA THR A 13 -10.35 -7.81 3.26
C THR A 13 -9.23 -7.47 2.28
N PRO A 14 -8.75 -8.40 1.41
CA PRO A 14 -7.68 -8.06 0.47
C PRO A 14 -8.10 -7.00 -0.55
N LEU A 15 -9.34 -7.02 -1.04
CA LEU A 15 -9.80 -5.98 -1.97
C LEU A 15 -9.93 -4.62 -1.28
N ARG A 16 -10.43 -4.56 -0.04
CA ARG A 16 -10.46 -3.31 0.75
C ARG A 16 -9.06 -2.74 0.97
N PHE A 17 -8.09 -3.61 1.24
CA PHE A 17 -6.69 -3.22 1.34
C PHE A 17 -6.18 -2.61 0.03
N VAL A 18 -6.40 -3.27 -1.12
CA VAL A 18 -6.01 -2.76 -2.43
C VAL A 18 -6.67 -1.40 -2.69
N VAL A 19 -7.99 -1.35 -2.53
CA VAL A 19 -8.84 -0.17 -2.67
C VAL A 19 -8.32 1.03 -1.89
N ALA A 20 -7.72 0.82 -0.72
CA ALA A 20 -7.24 1.91 0.12
C ALA A 20 -6.11 2.73 -0.53
N ALA A 21 -5.39 2.18 -1.51
CA ALA A 21 -4.31 2.86 -2.21
C ALA A 21 -4.76 3.73 -3.40
N ARG A 22 -6.03 3.75 -3.78
CA ARG A 22 -6.49 4.56 -4.92
C ARG A 22 -6.24 6.05 -4.71
N ALA A 23 -6.07 6.78 -5.81
CA ALA A 23 -6.24 8.23 -5.81
C ALA A 23 -7.68 8.59 -5.40
N LYS A 24 -7.86 9.64 -4.60
CA LYS A 24 -9.19 10.14 -4.23
C LYS A 24 -9.65 11.26 -5.16
N GLU A 25 -8.70 11.90 -5.85
CA GLU A 25 -8.94 12.98 -6.79
C GLU A 25 -9.56 12.43 -8.08
N THR A 26 -10.66 13.04 -8.51
CA THR A 26 -11.41 12.63 -9.70
C THR A 26 -10.71 12.98 -11.01
N THR A 27 -9.71 13.87 -10.97
CA THR A 27 -8.92 14.29 -12.15
C THR A 27 -7.90 13.24 -12.60
N ARG A 28 -7.61 12.24 -11.76
CA ARG A 28 -6.65 11.15 -12.04
C ARG A 28 -7.39 9.89 -12.45
N TYR A 29 -8.11 9.96 -13.57
CA TYR A 29 -9.13 8.98 -13.96
C TYR A 29 -8.70 7.52 -13.84
N ALA A 30 -7.55 7.11 -14.39
CA ALA A 30 -7.10 5.71 -14.36
C ALA A 30 -6.76 5.18 -12.96
N ILE A 31 -6.13 6.00 -12.11
CA ILE A 31 -5.62 5.58 -10.80
C ILE A 31 -6.59 5.90 -9.64
N ASN A 32 -7.69 6.60 -9.92
CA ASN A 32 -8.83 6.68 -9.01
C ASN A 32 -9.58 5.33 -8.90
N GLN A 33 -9.42 4.47 -9.91
CA GLN A 33 -10.12 3.19 -9.99
C GLN A 33 -9.39 2.05 -9.29
N LEU A 34 -10.12 0.98 -9.01
CA LEU A 34 -9.53 -0.35 -8.86
C LEU A 34 -9.30 -0.94 -10.26
N PHE A 35 -8.08 -1.36 -10.56
CA PHE A 35 -7.75 -2.07 -11.79
C PHE A 35 -7.69 -3.58 -11.52
N VAL A 36 -8.35 -4.38 -12.35
CA VAL A 36 -8.33 -5.84 -12.28
C VAL A 36 -7.80 -6.39 -13.60
N GLU A 37 -6.79 -7.23 -13.51
CA GLU A 37 -6.18 -7.92 -14.64
C GLU A 37 -6.01 -9.40 -14.26
N ASP A 38 -6.76 -10.27 -14.94
CA ASP A 38 -6.80 -11.71 -14.69
C ASP A 38 -7.16 -12.07 -13.23
N ASP A 39 -6.19 -12.52 -12.46
CA ASP A 39 -6.32 -12.92 -11.06
C ASP A 39 -5.72 -11.87 -10.12
N THR A 40 -5.41 -10.67 -10.62
CA THR A 40 -4.72 -9.62 -9.88
C THR A 40 -5.57 -8.36 -9.79
N ALA A 41 -5.70 -7.83 -8.57
CA ALA A 41 -6.35 -6.56 -8.29
C ALA A 41 -5.30 -5.54 -7.82
N VAL A 42 -5.32 -4.33 -8.38
CA VAL A 42 -4.28 -3.31 -8.21
C VAL A 42 -4.91 -1.92 -8.04
N ALA A 43 -4.36 -1.11 -7.14
CA ALA A 43 -4.68 0.31 -7.07
C ALA A 43 -3.48 1.13 -6.59
N THR A 44 -3.41 2.40 -7.01
CA THR A 44 -2.33 3.32 -6.67
C THR A 44 -2.82 4.76 -6.62
N ASP A 45 -2.14 5.62 -5.87
CA ASP A 45 -2.31 7.08 -5.88
C ASP A 45 -1.07 7.80 -6.42
N GLY A 46 -0.10 7.03 -6.93
CA GLY A 46 1.21 7.52 -7.37
C GLY A 46 2.26 7.66 -6.26
N LYS A 47 1.88 7.54 -4.98
CA LYS A 47 2.78 7.54 -3.83
C LYS A 47 2.84 6.17 -3.13
N ARG A 48 1.76 5.40 -3.26
CA ARG A 48 1.68 4.00 -2.84
C ARG A 48 0.94 3.18 -3.89
N LEU A 49 1.23 1.89 -3.92
CA LEU A 49 0.64 0.91 -4.81
C LEU A 49 0.31 -0.32 -3.97
N HIS A 50 -0.94 -0.78 -3.99
CA HIS A 50 -1.33 -2.04 -3.37
C HIS A 50 -1.78 -3.02 -4.45
N TRP A 51 -1.44 -4.29 -4.27
CA TRP A 51 -1.97 -5.34 -5.10
C TRP A 51 -2.16 -6.65 -4.35
N PHE A 52 -3.03 -7.47 -4.90
CA PHE A 52 -3.37 -8.79 -4.40
C PHE A 52 -3.62 -9.70 -5.60
N LYS A 53 -3.06 -10.91 -5.57
CA LYS A 53 -3.21 -11.92 -6.62
C LYS A 53 -3.82 -13.18 -6.04
N HIS A 54 -4.95 -13.63 -6.60
CA HIS A 54 -5.62 -14.86 -6.19
C HIS A 54 -6.64 -15.34 -7.22
N ALA A 55 -6.72 -16.66 -7.40
CA ALA A 55 -7.60 -17.31 -8.37
C ALA A 55 -9.10 -17.01 -8.19
N TRP A 56 -9.52 -16.61 -6.98
CA TRP A 56 -10.91 -16.22 -6.69
C TRP A 56 -11.31 -14.85 -7.25
N ILE A 57 -10.37 -14.02 -7.71
CA ILE A 57 -10.73 -12.74 -8.35
C ILE A 57 -11.49 -12.99 -9.65
N LYS A 58 -10.91 -13.78 -10.57
CA LYS A 58 -11.44 -14.02 -11.91
C LYS A 58 -12.92 -14.46 -11.98
N PRO A 59 -13.43 -15.39 -11.13
CA PRO A 59 -14.85 -15.76 -11.15
C PRO A 59 -15.79 -14.70 -10.56
N VAL A 60 -15.26 -13.68 -9.86
CA VAL A 60 -16.06 -12.64 -9.18
C VAL A 60 -15.99 -11.30 -9.90
N LEU A 61 -14.83 -10.98 -10.49
CA LEU A 61 -14.53 -9.73 -11.17
C LEU A 61 -13.89 -10.04 -12.52
N GLU A 62 -14.49 -9.53 -13.58
CA GLU A 62 -13.89 -9.50 -14.91
C GLU A 62 -12.71 -8.51 -14.94
N SER A 63 -11.74 -8.73 -15.82
CA SER A 63 -10.68 -7.76 -16.06
C SER A 63 -11.26 -6.41 -16.51
N GLY A 64 -10.68 -5.31 -16.03
CA GLY A 64 -11.11 -3.94 -16.32
C GLY A 64 -10.95 -2.98 -15.15
N PHE A 65 -11.65 -1.85 -15.23
CA PHE A 65 -11.63 -0.80 -14.22
C PHE A 65 -12.93 -0.80 -13.42
N TYR A 66 -12.82 -0.55 -12.11
CA TYR A 66 -13.96 -0.53 -11.20
C TYR A 66 -13.96 0.74 -10.35
N ASN A 67 -15.06 1.50 -10.47
CA ASN A 67 -15.44 2.54 -9.54
C ASN A 67 -15.77 1.91 -8.19
N VAL A 68 -15.36 2.57 -7.12
CA VAL A 68 -15.72 2.12 -5.77
C VAL A 68 -16.82 2.99 -5.23
N VAL A 69 -18.03 2.46 -5.37
CA VAL A 69 -19.27 3.12 -4.95
C VAL A 69 -19.34 3.18 -3.42
N LYS A 70 -18.91 2.10 -2.75
CA LYS A 70 -18.94 2.02 -1.28
C LYS A 70 -17.84 1.09 -0.78
N CYS A 71 -17.12 1.50 0.26
CA CYS A 71 -16.15 0.65 0.95
C CYS A 71 -16.29 0.85 2.46
N THR A 72 -16.81 -0.16 3.16
CA THR A 72 -16.90 -0.17 4.62
C THR A 72 -16.21 -1.42 5.17
N LYS A 73 -16.24 -1.62 6.50
CA LYS A 73 -15.74 -2.85 7.14
C LYS A 73 -16.46 -4.12 6.69
N THR A 74 -17.72 -4.01 6.24
CA THR A 74 -18.60 -5.15 5.98
C THR A 74 -19.00 -5.33 4.53
N ILE A 75 -18.83 -4.31 3.70
CA ILE A 75 -19.27 -4.32 2.30
C ILE A 75 -18.32 -3.49 1.43
N LEU A 76 -18.09 -3.99 0.22
CA LEU A 76 -17.42 -3.32 -0.88
C LEU A 76 -18.35 -3.42 -2.11
N LEU A 77 -18.77 -2.26 -2.61
CA LEU A 77 -19.57 -2.14 -3.83
C LEU A 77 -18.69 -1.57 -4.94
N LEU A 78 -18.58 -2.32 -6.02
CA LEU A 78 -17.77 -2.01 -7.19
C LEU A 78 -18.68 -1.85 -8.40
N ASP A 79 -18.49 -0.81 -9.20
CA ASP A 79 -19.17 -0.65 -10.49
C ASP A 79 -18.16 -0.66 -11.62
N LYS A 80 -18.27 -1.63 -12.52
CA LYS A 80 -17.37 -1.73 -13.68
C LYS A 80 -17.56 -0.52 -14.60
N VAL A 81 -16.46 0.12 -14.97
CA VAL A 81 -16.44 1.29 -15.85
C VAL A 81 -15.59 1.06 -17.08
N GLU A 82 -16.06 1.65 -18.18
CA GLU A 82 -15.40 1.62 -19.48
C GLU A 82 -14.75 2.98 -19.78
N ASN A 83 -13.81 3.00 -20.74
CA ASN A 83 -13.19 4.23 -21.27
C ASN A 83 -12.36 5.08 -20.27
N VAL A 84 -11.76 4.46 -19.26
CA VAL A 84 -10.92 5.15 -18.25
C VAL A 84 -9.51 5.50 -18.77
N GLY A 85 -9.10 4.89 -19.89
CA GLY A 85 -7.75 5.01 -20.46
C GLY A 85 -6.86 3.83 -20.10
N LYS A 86 -5.56 4.07 -19.92
CA LYS A 86 -4.58 3.03 -19.58
C LYS A 86 -4.14 3.16 -18.13
N PHE A 87 -4.15 2.03 -17.40
CA PHE A 87 -3.52 1.98 -16.08
C PHE A 87 -2.00 2.05 -16.25
N PRO A 88 -1.26 2.73 -15.36
CA PRO A 88 0.20 2.74 -15.41
C PRO A 88 0.77 1.31 -15.35
N LYS A 89 1.93 1.10 -15.98
CA LYS A 89 2.69 -0.15 -15.90
C LYS A 89 3.30 -0.30 -14.50
N TRP A 90 2.46 -0.72 -13.56
CA TRP A 90 2.76 -0.73 -12.13
C TRP A 90 3.83 -1.75 -11.76
N GLN A 91 4.05 -2.78 -12.58
CA GLN A 91 5.08 -3.78 -12.34
C GLN A 91 6.48 -3.16 -12.33
N ASP A 92 6.70 -2.07 -13.09
CA ASP A 92 8.01 -1.41 -13.20
C ASP A 92 8.43 -0.69 -11.91
N ILE A 93 7.50 -0.45 -10.97
CA ILE A 93 7.79 0.20 -9.68
C ILE A 93 7.90 -0.80 -8.51
N VAL A 94 7.64 -2.09 -8.75
CA VAL A 94 7.79 -3.12 -7.72
C VAL A 94 9.28 -3.41 -7.55
N PRO A 95 9.87 -3.11 -6.39
CA PRO A 95 11.30 -3.26 -6.25
C PRO A 95 11.70 -4.73 -6.06
N GLU A 96 12.82 -5.07 -6.68
CA GLU A 96 13.57 -6.30 -6.48
C GLU A 96 14.68 -6.02 -5.45
N HIS A 97 14.30 -5.94 -4.17
CA HIS A 97 15.27 -5.68 -3.10
C HIS A 97 15.78 -6.96 -2.46
N ASP A 98 17.09 -7.03 -2.25
CA ASP A 98 17.73 -8.14 -1.54
C ASP A 98 17.68 -7.97 -0.01
N LYS A 99 17.63 -6.73 0.48
CA LYS A 99 17.56 -6.43 1.92
C LYS A 99 16.12 -6.51 2.40
N TYR A 100 15.92 -7.21 3.50
CA TYR A 100 14.62 -7.29 4.16
C TYR A 100 14.75 -7.54 5.66
N PHE A 101 13.70 -7.20 6.39
CA PHE A 101 13.45 -7.71 7.73
C PHE A 101 12.00 -8.19 7.82
N THR A 102 11.69 -8.95 8.86
CA THR A 102 10.33 -9.37 9.19
C THR A 102 9.91 -8.73 10.50
N THR A 103 8.65 -8.31 10.57
CA THR A 103 8.04 -7.78 11.79
C THR A 103 6.59 -8.26 11.87
N ASN A 104 5.86 -7.88 12.91
CA ASN A 104 4.43 -8.14 13.04
C ASN A 104 3.66 -6.82 12.88
N THR A 105 2.48 -6.87 12.27
CA THR A 105 1.56 -5.73 12.14
C THR A 105 1.19 -5.08 13.47
N ASP A 106 1.18 -5.82 14.58
CA ASP A 106 0.84 -5.28 15.91
C ASP A 106 1.90 -4.31 16.46
N ARG A 107 3.05 -4.22 15.79
CA ARG A 107 4.21 -3.42 16.19
C ARG A 107 4.44 -2.23 15.25
N TRP A 108 3.38 -1.55 14.83
CA TRP A 108 3.47 -0.36 13.95
C TRP A 108 4.46 0.70 14.43
N ASN A 109 4.49 0.95 15.74
CA ASN A 109 5.43 1.90 16.35
C ASN A 109 6.89 1.45 16.13
N MET A 110 7.17 0.14 16.22
CA MET A 110 8.51 -0.39 15.98
C MET A 110 8.90 -0.30 14.50
N LEU A 111 7.95 -0.54 13.58
CA LEU A 111 8.22 -0.40 12.15
C LEU A 111 8.70 1.01 11.79
N SER A 112 8.09 2.04 12.38
CA SER A 112 8.53 3.42 12.17
C SER A 112 9.95 3.68 12.70
N THR A 113 10.30 3.10 13.85
CA THR A 113 11.64 3.18 14.45
C THR A 113 12.67 2.43 13.60
N ASP A 114 12.36 1.22 13.15
CA ASP A 114 13.26 0.39 12.36
C ASP A 114 13.61 1.08 11.02
N LEU A 115 12.60 1.61 10.33
CA LEU A 115 12.81 2.39 9.10
C LEU A 115 13.54 3.71 9.37
N GLY A 116 13.23 4.39 10.48
CA GLY A 116 13.93 5.61 10.89
C GLY A 116 15.42 5.38 11.16
N GLY A 117 15.77 4.24 11.79
CA GLY A 117 17.15 3.81 12.00
C GLY A 117 17.92 3.57 10.68
N LEU A 118 17.19 3.23 9.62
CA LEU A 118 17.72 3.08 8.25
C LEU A 118 17.71 4.41 7.46
N GLY A 119 17.29 5.52 8.07
CA GLY A 119 17.17 6.82 7.41
C GLY A 119 16.00 6.92 6.43
N ILE A 120 15.05 5.97 6.50
CA ILE A 120 13.89 5.90 5.61
C ILE A 120 12.68 6.57 6.28
N GLY A 121 12.20 7.65 5.70
CA GLY A 121 10.94 8.29 6.10
C GLY A 121 9.75 7.70 5.34
N ILE A 122 8.63 7.44 6.01
CA ILE A 122 7.36 7.07 5.36
C ILE A 122 6.22 7.92 5.93
N HIS A 123 5.26 8.29 5.07
CA HIS A 123 3.99 8.87 5.53
C HIS A 123 3.16 7.82 6.28
N TYR A 124 3.00 7.98 7.60
CA TYR A 124 2.37 6.98 8.48
C TYR A 124 0.98 6.52 8.02
N GLY A 125 0.14 7.44 7.50
CA GLY A 125 -1.19 7.10 6.98
C GLY A 125 -1.18 6.07 5.82
N PHE A 126 -0.03 5.82 5.19
CA PHE A 126 0.09 4.77 4.17
C PHE A 126 0.26 3.37 4.76
N LEU A 127 0.62 3.27 6.04
CA LEU A 127 0.76 2.00 6.76
C LEU A 127 -0.58 1.51 7.34
N GLU A 128 -1.54 2.41 7.59
CA GLU A 128 -2.85 2.06 8.18
C GLU A 128 -3.54 0.87 7.48
N PRO A 129 -3.57 0.76 6.14
CA PRO A 129 -4.23 -0.37 5.49
C PRO A 129 -3.54 -1.72 5.75
N LEU A 130 -2.24 -1.73 6.05
CA LEU A 130 -1.54 -2.96 6.42
C LEU A 130 -2.06 -3.52 7.76
N GLY A 131 -2.59 -2.65 8.63
CA GLY A 131 -3.26 -3.03 9.89
C GLY A 131 -4.63 -3.68 9.70
N MET A 132 -5.13 -3.83 8.47
CA MET A 132 -6.33 -4.62 8.20
C MET A 132 -6.10 -6.13 8.36
N PHE A 133 -4.83 -6.54 8.41
CA PHE A 133 -4.44 -7.92 8.55
C PHE A 133 -3.87 -8.14 9.95
N ASP A 134 -4.53 -8.96 10.74
CA ASP A 134 -3.90 -9.59 11.90
C ASP A 134 -2.92 -10.63 11.35
N CYS A 135 -1.70 -10.21 10.98
CA CYS A 135 -0.69 -11.13 10.44
C CYS A 135 0.51 -11.23 11.37
N GLU A 136 0.88 -12.47 11.66
CA GLU A 136 2.02 -12.79 12.51
C GLU A 136 3.35 -12.34 11.87
N THR A 137 3.40 -12.20 10.55
CA THR A 137 4.62 -11.85 9.81
C THR A 137 4.34 -10.95 8.61
N LEU A 138 4.87 -9.74 8.68
CA LEU A 138 5.00 -8.75 7.63
C LEU A 138 6.46 -8.72 7.18
N LYS A 139 6.72 -9.03 5.90
CA LYS A 139 8.06 -8.88 5.31
C LYS A 139 8.20 -7.47 4.75
N VAL A 140 9.24 -6.77 5.15
CA VAL A 140 9.58 -5.41 4.68
C VAL A 140 10.88 -5.48 3.90
N SER A 141 10.80 -5.19 2.61
CA SER A 141 11.92 -5.22 1.67
C SER A 141 12.25 -3.81 1.22
N PHE A 142 13.53 -3.43 1.29
CA PHE A 142 13.98 -2.05 1.10
C PHE A 142 15.35 -1.99 0.41
N GLY A 143 15.63 -0.84 -0.21
CA GLY A 143 16.91 -0.55 -0.88
C GLY A 143 17.56 0.67 -0.25
N GLU A 144 18.03 1.59 -1.09
CA GLU A 144 18.49 2.91 -0.66
C GLU A 144 17.33 3.75 -0.08
N PRO A 145 17.61 4.75 0.79
CA PRO A 145 16.57 5.45 1.55
C PRO A 145 15.51 6.20 0.72
N ASP A 146 15.83 6.53 -0.53
CA ASP A 146 14.96 7.22 -1.48
C ASP A 146 14.20 6.26 -2.42
N ARG A 147 14.40 4.94 -2.27
CA ARG A 147 13.80 3.92 -3.14
C ARG A 147 12.48 3.38 -2.59
N PRO A 148 11.55 2.97 -3.48
CA PRO A 148 10.27 2.39 -3.05
C PRO A 148 10.47 1.21 -2.10
N ILE A 149 9.60 1.07 -1.09
CA ILE A 149 9.69 0.02 -0.07
C ILE A 149 8.55 -0.95 -0.29
N LYS A 150 8.85 -2.25 -0.31
CA LYS A 150 7.85 -3.30 -0.49
C LYS A 150 7.47 -3.94 0.83
N PHE A 151 6.18 -4.01 1.08
CA PHE A 151 5.55 -4.72 2.19
C PHE A 151 4.85 -5.95 1.62
N SER A 152 5.20 -7.13 2.11
CA SER A 152 4.57 -8.38 1.71
C SER A 152 3.89 -9.02 2.92
N ILE A 153 2.57 -9.14 2.84
CA ILE A 153 1.74 -9.79 3.84
C ILE A 153 1.48 -11.21 3.34
N SER A 154 2.09 -12.17 4.03
CA SER A 154 1.92 -13.59 3.72
C SER A 154 0.87 -14.17 4.65
N LYS A 155 -0.32 -14.49 4.13
CA LYS A 155 -1.27 -15.39 4.80
C LYS A 155 -1.39 -16.68 4.00
N PRO A 156 -1.69 -17.83 4.64
CA PRO A 156 -1.90 -19.09 3.93
C PRO A 156 -2.95 -19.01 2.81
N GLU A 157 -3.94 -18.13 3.00
CA GLU A 157 -5.07 -17.98 2.08
C GLU A 157 -4.86 -16.91 1.00
N PHE A 158 -3.88 -16.01 1.16
CA PHE A 158 -3.66 -14.92 0.22
C PHE A 158 -2.30 -14.22 0.41
N GLY A 159 -1.77 -13.68 -0.69
CA GLY A 159 -0.60 -12.78 -0.69
C GLY A 159 -1.00 -11.35 -1.04
N CYS A 160 -0.98 -10.45 -0.05
CA CYS A 160 -1.19 -9.02 -0.27
C CYS A 160 0.15 -8.28 -0.24
N ASN A 161 0.29 -7.27 -1.11
CA ASN A 161 1.51 -6.51 -1.20
C ASN A 161 1.22 -5.02 -1.27
N ALA A 162 2.11 -4.22 -0.69
CA ALA A 162 2.17 -2.78 -0.90
C ALA A 162 3.57 -2.37 -1.33
N VAL A 163 3.64 -1.32 -2.15
CA VAL A 163 4.83 -0.52 -2.38
C VAL A 163 4.53 0.89 -1.91
N ILE A 164 5.43 1.47 -1.12
CA ILE A 164 5.29 2.83 -0.60
C ILE A 164 6.55 3.62 -0.95
N MET A 165 6.35 4.80 -1.53
CA MET A 165 7.42 5.75 -1.78
C MET A 165 7.88 6.38 -0.47
N PRO A 166 9.19 6.41 -0.17
CA PRO A 166 9.71 7.17 0.95
C PRO A 166 9.39 8.66 0.82
N VAL A 167 9.37 9.35 1.95
CA VAL A 167 9.36 10.81 2.01
C VAL A 167 10.78 11.28 2.27
N ASN A 168 11.24 12.31 1.54
CA ASN A 168 12.50 12.98 1.86
C ASN A 168 12.39 13.58 3.25
N TYR A 169 13.05 12.95 4.22
CA TYR A 169 13.24 13.51 5.53
C TYR A 169 14.48 14.41 5.43
N GLU A 170 14.29 15.72 5.27
CA GLU A 170 15.35 16.64 5.62
C GLU A 170 15.63 16.43 7.11
N LYS A 171 16.77 15.84 7.46
CA LYS A 171 17.17 15.72 8.86
C LYS A 171 17.10 17.12 9.45
N PRO A 172 16.38 17.34 10.57
CA PRO A 172 16.46 18.63 11.24
C PRO A 172 17.93 18.89 11.57
N VAL A 173 18.47 19.99 11.03
CA VAL A 173 19.82 20.44 11.34
C VAL A 173 19.82 20.78 12.82
N VAL A 174 20.34 19.88 13.65
CA VAL A 174 20.61 20.18 15.05
C VAL A 174 21.69 21.25 15.04
N LYS A 175 21.29 22.52 15.21
CA LYS A 175 22.22 23.60 15.48
C LYS A 175 22.81 23.32 16.87
N THR A 176 24.02 22.79 16.91
CA THR A 176 24.80 22.73 18.14
C THR A 176 25.16 24.16 18.50
N GLU A 177 24.35 24.81 19.35
CA GLU A 177 24.76 26.05 20.01
C GLU A 177 25.97 25.72 20.89
N GLN A 178 27.17 26.03 20.39
CA GLN A 178 28.36 26.07 21.21
C GLN A 178 28.16 27.22 22.22
N GLN A 179 27.88 26.88 23.47
CA GLN A 179 27.99 27.83 24.58
C GLN A 179 29.47 28.15 24.77
N GLU A 180 29.89 29.34 24.34
CA GLU A 180 31.15 29.93 24.76
C GLU A 180 31.09 30.19 26.27
N VAL A 181 31.87 29.42 27.02
CA VAL A 181 32.12 29.67 28.44
C VAL A 181 33.02 30.90 28.53
N ILE A 182 32.44 32.05 28.86
CA ILE A 182 33.19 33.25 29.23
C ILE A 182 33.64 33.07 30.69
N THR A 183 34.88 32.65 30.89
CA THR A 183 35.57 32.74 32.18
C THR A 183 35.95 34.20 32.44
N LYS A 184 35.45 34.77 33.54
CA LYS A 184 35.89 36.06 34.08
C LYS A 184 37.12 35.91 34.95
#